data_AF-A0A4R3I288-F1
#
_entry.id   AF-A0A4R3I288-F1
#
_cell.length_a   1.000
_cell.length_b   1.000
_cell.length_c   1.000
_cell.angle_alpha   90.00
_cell.angle_beta   90.00
_cell.angle_gamma   90.00
#
_symmetry.space_group_name_H-M   'P 1'
#
loop_
_entity.id
_entity.type
_entity.pdbx_description
1 polymer ?
#
loop_
_entity_poly.entity_id
_entity_poly.type
_entity_poly.pdbx_seq_one_letter_code
_entity_poly.pdbx_strand_id
1 'polypeptide(L)' 'MALTEEQKEIKKEYAKYKRKVTEIAAAIHDIVEETIWTDYGKLAVLSVDVETAMQDVIAFKEKHEFLR' A
#
# COMPACT_ATOMS: atom_id res chain seq x y z
N MET A 1 -0.41 -27.69 -0.01
CA MET A 1 -1.33 -27.59 -1.17
C MET A 1 -0.77 -26.55 -2.11
N ALA A 2 -0.61 -26.87 -3.39
CA ALA A 2 -0.19 -25.88 -4.39
C ALA A 2 -1.35 -24.87 -4.60
N LEU A 3 -1.03 -23.57 -4.68
CA LEU A 3 -2.01 -22.54 -5.01
C LEU A 3 -2.58 -22.80 -6.41
N THR A 4 -3.89 -22.65 -6.57
CA THR A 4 -4.52 -22.65 -7.90
C THR A 4 -4.00 -21.46 -8.71
N GLU A 5 -4.11 -21.51 -10.05
CA GLU A 5 -3.71 -20.38 -10.90
C GLU A 5 -4.43 -19.08 -10.51
N GLU A 6 -5.72 -19.17 -10.19
CA GLU A 6 -6.54 -18.05 -9.69
C GLU A 6 -5.99 -17.48 -8.36
N GLN A 7 -5.60 -18.34 -7.41
CA GLN A 7 -4.99 -17.89 -6.16
C GLN A 7 -3.61 -17.25 -6.38
N LYS A 8 -2.85 -17.67 -7.40
CA LYS A 8 -1.58 -17.02 -7.78
C LYS A 8 -1.82 -15.63 -8.36
N GLU A 9 -2.86 -15.45 -9.17
CA GLU A 9 -3.24 -14.14 -9.71
C GLU A 9 -3.70 -13.19 -8.61
N ILE A 10 -4.57 -13.63 -7.72
CA ILE A 10 -5.01 -12.86 -6.55
C ILE A 10 -3.81 -12.47 -5.68
N LYS A 11 -2.84 -13.35 -5.49
CA LYS A 11 -1.60 -13.03 -4.74
C LYS A 11 -0.74 -11.98 -5.44
N LYS A 12 -0.65 -12.01 -6.78
CA LYS A 12 0.02 -10.96 -7.56
C LYS A 12 -0.68 -9.62 -7.40
N GLU A 13 -2.01 -9.62 -7.42
CA GLU A 13 -2.79 -8.41 -7.24
C GLU A 13 -2.62 -7.84 -5.82
N TYR A 14 -2.67 -8.68 -4.80
CA TYR A 14 -2.38 -8.30 -3.42
C TYR A 14 -0.98 -7.68 -3.25
N ALA A 15 0.02 -8.21 -3.96
CA ALA A 15 1.36 -7.64 -3.96
C ALA A 15 1.41 -6.23 -4.59
N LYS A 16 0.57 -5.94 -5.59
CA LYS A 16 0.44 -4.60 -6.18
C LYS A 16 -0.13 -3.60 -5.16
N TYR A 17 -1.20 -3.98 -4.45
CA TYR A 17 -1.77 -3.12 -3.39
C TYR A 17 -0.74 -2.81 -2.30
N LYS A 18 0.01 -3.82 -1.84
CA LYS A 18 1.10 -3.61 -0.87
C LYS A 18 2.20 -2.71 -1.39
N ARG A 19 2.62 -2.87 -2.65
CA ARG A 19 3.65 -2.03 -3.25
C ARG A 19 3.22 -0.56 -3.27
N LYS A 20 1.97 -0.28 -3.62
CA LYS A 20 1.40 1.09 -3.60
C LYS A 20 1.53 1.73 -2.21
N VAL A 21 1.18 1.00 -1.15
CA VAL A 21 1.33 1.50 0.24
C VAL A 21 2.80 1.81 0.56
N THR A 22 3.72 0.92 0.19
CA THR A 22 5.16 1.12 0.46
C THR A 22 5.74 2.30 -0.31
N GLU A 23 5.31 2.53 -1.56
CA GLU A 23 5.74 3.68 -2.37
C GLU A 23 5.31 5.01 -1.72
N ILE A 24 4.07 5.09 -1.20
CA ILE A 24 3.59 6.28 -0.49
C ILE A 24 4.36 6.47 0.82
N ALA A 25 4.61 5.39 1.56
CA ALA A 25 5.39 5.44 2.80
C ALA A 25 6.84 5.92 2.56
N ALA A 26 7.47 5.49 1.46
CA ALA A 26 8.78 5.97 1.05
C ALA A 26 8.76 7.46 0.72
N ALA A 27 7.77 7.94 -0.03
CA ALA A 27 7.63 9.36 -0.33
C ALA A 27 7.43 10.22 0.95
N ILE A 28 6.67 9.73 1.93
CA ILE A 28 6.53 10.39 3.23
C ILE A 28 7.88 10.44 3.96
N HIS A 29 8.61 9.33 4.00
CA HIS A 29 9.93 9.24 4.61
C HIS A 29 10.90 10.26 4.00
N ASP A 30 10.99 10.32 2.68
CA ASP A 30 11.89 11.24 1.97
C ASP A 30 11.55 12.71 2.27
N ILE A 31 10.26 13.06 2.35
CA ILE A 31 9.85 14.41 2.75
C ILE A 31 10.25 14.71 4.19
N VAL A 32 10.03 13.78 5.12
CA VAL A 32 10.34 14.01 6.54
C VAL A 32 11.86 14.10 6.76
N GLU A 33 12.65 13.28 6.09
CA GLU A 33 14.10 13.24 6.27
C GLU A 33 14.85 14.32 5.48
N GLU A 34 14.43 14.63 4.25
CA GLU A 34 15.23 15.44 3.33
C GLU A 34 14.61 16.81 3.01
N THR A 35 13.30 16.88 2.80
CA THR A 35 12.66 18.06 2.20
C THR A 35 11.57 18.72 3.04
N ILE A 36 11.53 18.47 4.36
CA ILE A 36 10.44 18.89 5.24
C ILE A 36 10.19 20.41 5.17
N TRP A 37 11.23 21.22 5.10
CA TRP A 37 11.10 22.69 5.09
C TRP A 37 10.48 23.25 3.80
N THR A 38 10.47 22.49 2.71
CA THR A 38 9.94 22.90 1.41
C THR A 38 8.68 22.15 1.01
N ASP A 39 8.57 20.87 1.37
CA ASP A 39 7.53 19.96 0.90
C ASP A 39 6.53 19.53 1.98
N TYR A 40 6.60 20.04 3.22
CA TYR A 40 5.70 19.63 4.31
C TYR A 40 4.21 19.68 3.94
N GLY A 41 3.80 20.60 3.07
CA GLY A 41 2.40 20.73 2.62
C GLY A 41 1.86 19.48 1.91
N LYS A 42 2.73 18.64 1.35
CA LYS A 42 2.37 17.38 0.69
C LYS A 42 2.04 16.26 1.67
N LEU A 43 2.51 16.34 2.92
CA LEU A 43 2.34 15.28 3.92
C LEU A 43 0.87 14.99 4.24
N ALA A 44 0.03 16.02 4.28
CA ALA A 44 -1.39 15.85 4.56
C ALA A 44 -2.07 14.97 3.49
N VAL A 45 -1.77 15.22 2.21
CA VAL A 45 -2.32 14.44 1.09
C VAL A 45 -1.78 13.01 1.11
N LEU A 46 -0.46 12.86 1.27
CA LEU A 46 0.18 11.54 1.32
C LEU A 46 -0.33 10.69 2.50
N SER A 47 -0.68 11.33 3.62
CA SER A 47 -1.27 10.65 4.78
C SER A 47 -2.67 10.10 4.46
N VAL A 48 -3.49 10.84 3.72
CA VAL A 48 -4.80 10.36 3.25
C VAL A 48 -4.63 9.26 2.20
N ASP A 49 -3.65 9.41 1.30
CA ASP A 49 -3.38 8.42 0.25
C ASP A 49 -2.90 7.09 0.82
N VAL A 50 -2.03 7.11 1.85
CA VAL A 50 -1.56 5.87 2.50
C VAL A 50 -2.69 5.18 3.28
N GLU A 51 -3.56 5.95 3.94
CA GLU A 51 -4.74 5.40 4.61
C GLU A 51 -5.66 4.72 3.59
N THR A 52 -5.98 5.39 2.50
CA THR A 52 -6.83 4.85 1.42
C THR A 52 -6.22 3.58 0.81
N ALA A 53 -4.91 3.62 0.51
CA ALA A 53 -4.21 2.45 -0.05
C ALA A 53 -4.16 1.28 0.95
N MET A 54 -4.07 1.54 2.25
CA MET A 54 -4.12 0.50 3.28
C MET A 54 -5.53 -0.09 3.40
N GLN A 55 -6.58 0.73 3.28
CA GLN A 55 -7.96 0.24 3.24
C GLN A 55 -8.18 -0.71 2.06
N ASP A 56 -7.62 -0.42 0.88
CA ASP A 56 -7.65 -1.34 -0.26
C ASP A 56 -6.97 -2.68 0.07
N VAL A 57 -5.81 -2.66 0.73
CA VAL A 57 -5.09 -3.87 1.16
C VAL A 57 -5.93 -4.69 2.14
N ILE A 58 -6.54 -4.03 3.13
CA ILE A 58 -7.38 -4.69 4.14
C ILE A 58 -8.62 -5.31 3.49
N ALA A 59 -9.35 -4.53 2.69
CA ALA A 59 -10.54 -5.01 1.99
C ALA A 59 -10.22 -6.18 1.04
N PHE A 60 -9.07 -6.13 0.35
CA PHE A 60 -8.62 -7.23 -0.50
C PHE A 60 -8.25 -8.47 0.32
N LYS A 61 -7.60 -8.30 1.47
CA LYS A 61 -7.28 -9.39 2.39
C LYS A 61 -8.54 -10.03 2.98
N GLU A 62 -9.56 -9.25 3.32
CA GLU A 62 -10.83 -9.73 3.87
C GLU A 62 -11.65 -10.53 2.85
N LYS A 63 -11.64 -10.11 1.57
CA LYS A 63 -12.31 -10.82 0.47
C LYS A 63 -11.67 -12.18 0.14
N HIS A 64 -10.42 -12.40 0.56
CA HIS A 64 -9.65 -13.58 0.20
C HIS A 64 -9.02 -14.21 1.45
N GLU A 65 -9.78 -15.06 2.15
CA GLU A 65 -9.35 -15.70 3.42
C GLU A 65 -8.02 -16.46 3.31
N PHE A 66 -7.64 -16.94 2.13
CA PHE A 66 -6.37 -17.65 1.92
C PHE A 66 -5.13 -16.72 1.91
N LEU A 67 -5.33 -15.39 1.90
CA LEU A 67 -4.27 -14.38 2.05
C LEU A 67 -3.96 -14.06 3.53
N ARG A 68 -4.61 -14.74 4.48
CA ARG A 68 -4.53 -14.42 5.91
C ARG A 68 -3.17 -14.71 6.53
#